data_AF-A0A1C6ENT9-F1
#
_entry.id   AF-A0A1C6ENT9-F1
#
_cell.length_a   1.000
_cell.length_b   1.000
_cell.length_c   1.000
_cell.angle_alpha   90.00
_cell.angle_beta   90.00
_cell.angle_gamma   90.00
#
_symmetry.space_group_name_H-M   'P 1'
#
loop_
_entity.id
_entity.type
_entity.pdbx_description
1 polymer ?
#
loop_
_entity_poly.entity_id
_entity_poly.type
_entity_poly.pdbx_seq_one_letter_code
_entity_poly.pdbx_strand_id
1 'polypeptide(L)'
;MNEGLSVFLHLDEEKRDENEALIQRIDKLLLTVGMKYSGFQNIYIPVDTRERDSTVYRACRILEETEWLKGIFAYCKIITQLNTCPADKILTEAMSAPSPDKLCYYEQYYQNTGKLAHGIVVDEEKQIRDGYISYLLAEKYGIWPDVDVYEAFSEQPLYKTVAGRHVALSEGKWIVKNDKRYRWIYTLRNPVVPGDVLLADTKEGSGFMCVDAIDYVTGREFCGEYKKIRKHTNMSVEP
;
A
#
# COMPACT_ATOMS: atom_id res chain seq x y z
N MET A 1 -5.96 -5.35 4.31
CA MET A 1 -5.17 -5.15 3.06
C MET A 1 -5.48 -6.28 2.10
N ASN A 2 -5.42 -6.04 0.78
CA ASN A 2 -5.73 -7.03 -0.26
C ASN A 2 -7.11 -7.70 -0.08
N GLU A 3 -8.14 -6.92 0.24
CA GLU A 3 -9.50 -7.45 0.49
C GLU A 3 -10.22 -7.88 -0.78
N GLY A 4 -9.72 -7.42 -1.93
CA GLY A 4 -10.30 -7.71 -3.23
C GLY A 4 -9.60 -6.93 -4.32
N LEU A 5 -10.21 -6.93 -5.49
CA LEU A 5 -9.77 -6.12 -6.62
C LEU A 5 -10.95 -5.61 -7.46
N SER A 6 -10.75 -4.46 -8.09
CA SER A 6 -11.59 -3.96 -9.18
C SER A 6 -10.92 -4.23 -10.52
N VAL A 7 -11.66 -4.73 -11.50
CA VAL A 7 -11.16 -5.01 -12.86
C VAL A 7 -11.55 -3.89 -13.83
N PHE A 8 -10.58 -3.27 -14.49
CA PHE A 8 -10.84 -2.22 -15.48
C PHE A 8 -10.48 -2.70 -16.88
N LEU A 9 -11.40 -2.44 -17.82
CA LEU A 9 -11.34 -2.92 -19.19
C LEU A 9 -11.57 -1.74 -20.15
N HIS A 10 -10.94 -1.78 -21.31
CA HIS A 10 -11.23 -0.89 -22.44
C HIS A 10 -12.39 -1.46 -23.24
N LEU A 11 -13.62 -1.15 -22.81
CA LEU A 11 -14.84 -1.61 -23.47
C LEU A 11 -15.45 -0.52 -24.34
N ASP A 12 -16.10 -0.96 -25.41
CA ASP A 12 -16.98 -0.13 -26.25
C ASP A 12 -18.40 -0.20 -25.69
N GLU A 13 -18.93 0.93 -25.20
CA GLU A 13 -20.23 1.00 -24.54
C GLU A 13 -21.41 0.62 -25.45
N GLU A 14 -21.24 0.69 -26.77
CA GLU A 14 -22.26 0.31 -27.74
C GLU A 14 -22.45 -1.21 -27.83
N LYS A 15 -21.44 -1.99 -27.42
CA LYS A 15 -21.40 -3.46 -27.51
C LYS A 15 -21.86 -4.17 -26.24
N ARG A 16 -23.04 -3.81 -25.74
CA ARG A 16 -23.53 -4.27 -24.42
C ARG A 16 -23.55 -5.79 -24.25
N ASP A 17 -24.10 -6.53 -25.20
CA ASP A 17 -24.23 -7.99 -25.10
C ASP A 17 -22.87 -8.69 -25.13
N GLU A 18 -21.94 -8.21 -25.97
CA GLU A 18 -20.55 -8.71 -26.03
C GLU A 18 -19.81 -8.42 -24.72
N ASN A 19 -19.99 -7.21 -24.17
CA ASN A 19 -19.39 -6.80 -22.90
C ASN A 19 -19.92 -7.64 -21.74
N GLU A 20 -21.22 -7.94 -21.70
CA GLU A 20 -21.81 -8.79 -20.67
C GLU A 20 -21.27 -10.22 -20.75
N ALA A 21 -21.21 -10.79 -21.95
CA ALA A 21 -20.62 -12.13 -22.16
C ALA A 21 -19.14 -12.17 -21.75
N LEU A 22 -18.39 -11.10 -22.03
CA LEU A 22 -16.99 -10.95 -21.60
C LEU A 22 -16.88 -10.89 -20.07
N ILE A 23 -17.72 -10.10 -19.39
CA ILE A 23 -17.75 -9.99 -17.93
C ILE A 23 -18.05 -11.36 -17.31
N GLN A 24 -19.06 -12.09 -17.79
CA GLN A 24 -19.36 -13.44 -17.32
C GLN A 24 -18.20 -14.42 -17.54
N ARG A 25 -17.41 -14.23 -18.61
CA ARG A 25 -16.19 -15.02 -18.85
C ARG A 25 -15.09 -14.69 -17.85
N ILE A 26 -14.94 -13.41 -17.49
CA ILE A 26 -14.02 -12.96 -16.44
C ILE A 26 -14.45 -13.49 -15.06
N ASP A 27 -15.75 -13.48 -14.75
CA ASP A 27 -16.27 -14.07 -13.50
C ASP A 27 -15.83 -15.53 -13.37
N LYS A 28 -16.02 -16.31 -14.42
CA LYS A 28 -15.60 -17.72 -14.47
C LYS A 28 -14.09 -17.87 -14.34
N LEU A 29 -13.31 -17.02 -15.00
CA LEU A 29 -11.85 -17.01 -14.92
C LEU A 29 -11.38 -16.76 -13.49
N LEU A 30 -11.88 -15.70 -12.86
CA LEU A 30 -11.50 -15.30 -11.50
C LEU A 30 -11.93 -16.33 -10.46
N LEU A 31 -13.05 -17.01 -10.67
CA LEU A 31 -13.47 -18.12 -9.82
C LEU A 31 -12.44 -19.27 -9.79
N THR A 32 -11.72 -19.51 -10.90
CA THR A 32 -10.69 -20.57 -10.95
C THR A 32 -9.51 -20.33 -10.00
N VAL A 33 -9.27 -19.06 -9.61
CA VAL A 33 -8.22 -18.68 -8.66
C VAL A 33 -8.77 -18.29 -7.29
N GLY A 34 -10.06 -18.58 -7.03
CA GLY A 34 -10.70 -18.35 -5.73
C GLY A 34 -11.23 -16.93 -5.52
N MET A 35 -11.44 -16.15 -6.57
CA MET A 35 -12.09 -14.84 -6.51
C MET A 35 -13.54 -14.94 -6.99
N LYS A 36 -14.48 -14.39 -6.24
CA LYS A 36 -15.90 -14.31 -6.64
C LYS A 36 -16.31 -12.87 -6.88
N TYR A 37 -17.24 -12.66 -7.81
CA TYR A 37 -17.89 -11.36 -7.96
C TYR A 37 -18.61 -10.98 -6.66
N SER A 38 -18.42 -9.74 -6.23
CA SER A 38 -18.99 -9.23 -4.98
C SER A 38 -20.49 -8.94 -5.06
N GLY A 39 -21.07 -8.89 -6.26
CA GLY A 39 -22.42 -8.38 -6.49
C GLY A 39 -22.47 -6.85 -6.67
N PHE A 40 -21.33 -6.17 -6.66
CA PHE A 40 -21.26 -4.72 -6.76
C PHE A 40 -20.21 -4.25 -7.77
N GLN A 41 -20.64 -3.43 -8.73
CA GLN A 41 -19.79 -2.81 -9.75
C GLN A 41 -18.89 -3.83 -10.47
N ASN A 42 -17.57 -3.60 -10.49
CA ASN A 42 -16.55 -4.46 -11.07
C ASN A 42 -15.65 -5.08 -10.00
N ILE A 43 -16.18 -5.27 -8.79
CA ILE A 43 -15.43 -5.69 -7.60
C ILE A 43 -15.51 -7.20 -7.41
N TYR A 44 -14.35 -7.81 -7.15
CA TYR A 44 -14.17 -9.22 -6.84
C TYR A 44 -13.49 -9.36 -5.49
N ILE A 45 -13.92 -10.36 -4.73
CA ILE A 45 -13.42 -10.65 -3.38
C ILE A 45 -13.00 -12.11 -3.27
N PRO A 46 -12.02 -12.44 -2.42
CA PRO A 46 -11.63 -13.83 -2.15
C PRO A 46 -12.80 -14.64 -1.59
N VAL A 47 -12.88 -15.92 -1.99
CA VAL A 47 -13.82 -16.88 -1.42
C VAL A 47 -13.38 -17.30 -0.02
N ASP A 48 -12.07 -17.55 0.15
CA ASP A 48 -11.45 -17.82 1.45
C ASP A 48 -10.68 -16.57 1.90
N THR A 49 -11.12 -16.00 3.02
CA THR A 49 -10.51 -14.78 3.57
C THR A 49 -9.11 -15.02 4.12
N ARG A 50 -8.79 -16.23 4.60
CA ARG A 50 -7.45 -16.54 5.16
C ARG A 50 -6.36 -16.55 4.09
N GLU A 51 -6.76 -16.85 2.86
CA GLU A 51 -5.89 -16.89 1.68
C GLU A 51 -6.02 -15.61 0.84
N ARG A 52 -6.56 -14.50 1.38
CA ARG A 52 -6.87 -13.30 0.58
C ARG A 52 -5.67 -12.76 -0.19
N ASP A 53 -4.50 -12.69 0.45
CA ASP A 53 -3.31 -12.10 -0.15
C ASP A 53 -2.83 -12.90 -1.38
N SER A 54 -2.71 -14.22 -1.22
CA SER A 54 -2.27 -15.14 -2.29
C SER A 54 -3.32 -15.21 -3.41
N THR A 55 -4.59 -15.14 -3.07
CA THR A 55 -5.73 -15.20 -4.00
C THR A 55 -5.81 -13.92 -4.84
N VAL A 56 -5.73 -12.74 -4.21
CA VAL A 56 -5.71 -11.46 -4.94
C VAL A 56 -4.48 -11.38 -5.84
N TYR A 57 -3.31 -11.83 -5.38
CA TYR A 57 -2.10 -11.89 -6.22
C TYR A 57 -2.31 -12.74 -7.48
N ARG A 58 -2.76 -13.99 -7.32
CA ARG A 58 -3.03 -14.91 -8.43
C ARG A 58 -4.07 -14.34 -9.40
N ALA A 59 -5.06 -13.63 -8.88
CA ALA A 59 -6.07 -12.97 -9.68
C ALA A 59 -5.51 -11.81 -10.52
N CYS A 60 -4.62 -10.99 -9.97
CA CYS A 60 -3.90 -9.98 -10.77
C CYS A 60 -3.11 -10.65 -11.91
N ARG A 61 -2.36 -11.71 -11.61
CA ARG A 61 -1.55 -12.43 -12.60
C ARG A 61 -2.37 -13.07 -13.72
N ILE A 62 -3.45 -13.79 -13.37
CA ILE A 62 -4.26 -14.47 -14.39
C ILE A 62 -4.94 -13.47 -15.33
N LEU A 63 -5.36 -12.30 -14.84
CA LEU A 63 -5.94 -11.24 -15.68
C LEU A 63 -4.90 -10.67 -16.66
N GLU A 64 -3.67 -10.44 -16.20
CA GLU A 64 -2.57 -9.92 -17.03
C GLU A 64 -2.08 -10.92 -18.09
N GLU A 65 -2.06 -12.21 -17.75
CA GLU A 65 -1.47 -13.26 -18.58
C GLU A 65 -2.46 -13.89 -19.59
N THR A 66 -3.76 -13.66 -19.40
CA THR A 66 -4.81 -14.27 -20.22
C THR A 66 -4.84 -13.70 -21.64
N GLU A 67 -4.65 -14.56 -22.65
CA GLU A 67 -4.50 -14.15 -24.05
C GLU A 67 -5.68 -13.33 -24.59
N TRP A 68 -6.91 -13.75 -24.34
CA TRP A 68 -8.11 -13.07 -24.84
C TRP A 68 -8.43 -11.77 -24.11
N LEU A 69 -7.69 -11.44 -23.04
CA LEU A 69 -7.74 -10.14 -22.37
C LEU A 69 -6.69 -9.17 -22.91
N LYS A 70 -5.75 -9.61 -23.75
CA LYS A 70 -4.73 -8.71 -24.33
C LYS A 70 -5.39 -7.63 -25.18
N GLY A 71 -5.00 -6.38 -24.94
CA GLY A 71 -5.57 -5.21 -25.61
C GLY A 71 -6.94 -4.76 -25.06
N ILE A 72 -7.56 -5.54 -24.16
CA ILE A 72 -8.83 -5.21 -23.52
C ILE A 72 -8.63 -4.90 -22.04
N PHE A 73 -7.85 -5.72 -21.32
CA PHE A 73 -7.53 -5.50 -19.92
C PHE A 73 -6.65 -4.25 -19.77
N ALA A 74 -7.16 -3.29 -19.00
CA ALA A 74 -6.45 -2.04 -18.74
C ALA A 74 -5.55 -2.19 -17.50
N TYR A 75 -6.16 -2.50 -16.36
CA TYR A 75 -5.47 -2.76 -15.10
C TYR A 75 -6.44 -3.34 -14.07
N CYS A 76 -5.90 -3.84 -12.96
CA CYS A 76 -6.67 -4.12 -11.76
C CYS A 76 -6.27 -3.16 -10.63
N LYS A 77 -7.23 -2.76 -9.81
CA LYS A 77 -6.99 -1.97 -8.60
C LYS A 77 -7.21 -2.85 -7.39
N ILE A 78 -6.17 -3.07 -6.59
CA ILE A 78 -6.30 -3.77 -5.31
C ILE A 78 -7.12 -2.91 -4.36
N ILE A 79 -8.10 -3.54 -3.71
CA ILE A 79 -8.98 -2.90 -2.74
C ILE A 79 -8.44 -3.19 -1.35
N THR A 80 -8.31 -2.12 -0.57
CA THR A 80 -7.94 -2.18 0.85
C THR A 80 -9.10 -1.62 1.65
N GLN A 81 -9.57 -2.39 2.63
CA GLN A 81 -10.50 -1.88 3.62
C GLN A 81 -9.74 -1.04 4.64
N LEU A 82 -10.26 0.15 4.88
CA LEU A 82 -9.78 1.09 5.91
C LEU A 82 -10.67 0.97 7.15
N ASN A 83 -10.17 1.44 8.28
CA ASN A 83 -10.88 1.50 9.55
C ASN A 83 -11.36 0.11 9.99
N THR A 84 -10.51 -0.90 9.83
CA THR A 84 -10.80 -2.31 10.15
C THR A 84 -10.94 -2.54 11.66
N CYS A 85 -10.38 -1.66 12.49
CA CYS A 85 -10.44 -1.77 13.95
C CYS A 85 -10.76 -0.41 14.60
N PRO A 86 -11.80 -0.33 15.45
CA PRO A 86 -12.05 0.83 16.31
C PRO A 86 -10.91 1.08 17.30
N ALA A 87 -10.66 2.35 17.60
CA ALA A 87 -9.60 2.81 18.49
C ALA A 87 -9.58 2.09 19.85
N ASP A 88 -10.75 1.94 20.47
CA ASP A 88 -10.95 1.32 21.79
C ASP A 88 -10.70 -0.19 21.82
N LYS A 89 -10.47 -0.81 20.66
CA LYS A 89 -10.21 -2.25 20.53
C LYS A 89 -8.80 -2.58 20.07
N ILE A 90 -7.96 -1.57 19.79
CA ILE A 90 -6.58 -1.78 19.37
C ILE A 90 -5.75 -2.21 20.60
N LEU A 91 -5.06 -3.34 20.46
CA LEU A 91 -4.20 -3.90 21.49
C LEU A 91 -2.75 -3.39 21.31
N THR A 92 -2.14 -2.93 22.40
CA THR A 92 -0.80 -2.31 22.41
C THR A 92 0.17 -3.02 23.35
N GLU A 93 -0.24 -4.10 24.00
CA GLU A 93 0.48 -4.79 25.07
C GLU A 93 1.82 -5.35 24.58
N ALA A 94 1.91 -5.75 23.31
CA ALA A 94 3.15 -6.24 22.71
C ALA A 94 4.09 -5.11 22.21
N MET A 95 3.70 -3.84 22.32
CA MET A 95 4.47 -2.71 21.79
C MET A 95 5.49 -2.17 22.79
N SER A 96 6.74 -2.06 22.35
CA SER A 96 7.77 -1.33 23.09
C SER A 96 7.64 0.17 22.90
N ALA A 97 7.95 0.95 23.94
CA ALA A 97 8.02 2.39 23.85
C ALA A 97 8.97 2.83 22.70
N PRO A 98 8.54 3.74 21.80
CA PRO A 98 9.41 4.26 20.76
C PRO A 98 10.56 5.08 21.37
N SER A 99 11.68 5.20 20.66
CA SER A 99 12.74 6.11 21.10
C SER A 99 12.26 7.57 21.05
N PRO A 100 12.71 8.43 21.97
CA PRO A 100 12.31 9.84 22.00
C PRO A 100 12.55 10.57 20.67
N ASP A 101 13.72 10.35 20.05
CA ASP A 101 14.06 10.97 18.77
C ASP A 101 13.11 10.55 17.64
N LYS A 102 12.73 9.27 17.61
CA LYS A 102 11.82 8.75 16.58
C LYS A 102 10.41 9.31 16.76
N LEU A 103 9.93 9.38 18.00
CA LEU A 103 8.64 9.98 18.34
C LEU A 103 8.63 11.47 17.98
N CYS A 104 9.66 12.21 18.40
CA CYS A 104 9.82 13.64 18.10
C CYS A 104 9.80 13.91 16.60
N TYR A 105 10.48 13.08 15.79
CA TYR A 105 10.52 13.23 14.35
C TYR A 105 9.13 13.11 13.68
N TYR A 106 8.36 12.07 14.02
CA TYR A 106 6.99 11.91 13.51
C TYR A 106 6.03 12.96 14.05
N GLU A 107 6.19 13.36 15.31
CA GLU A 107 5.39 14.40 15.93
C GLU A 107 5.61 15.76 15.25
N GLN A 108 6.86 16.12 14.96
CA GLN A 108 7.19 17.35 14.25
C GLN A 108 6.59 17.37 12.84
N TYR A 109 6.63 16.23 12.13
CA TYR A 109 5.93 16.10 10.86
C TYR A 109 4.43 16.35 10.98
N TYR A 110 3.78 15.75 11.99
CA TYR A 110 2.35 15.97 12.24
C TYR A 110 2.05 17.44 12.57
N GLN A 111 2.82 18.07 13.45
CA GLN A 111 2.63 19.48 13.81
C GLN A 111 2.77 20.42 12.61
N ASN A 112 3.67 20.11 11.68
CA ASN A 112 3.91 20.92 10.49
C ASN A 112 2.85 20.71 9.40
N THR A 113 2.27 19.52 9.29
CA THR A 113 1.43 19.14 8.14
C THR A 113 -0.04 18.90 8.50
N GLY A 114 -0.35 18.72 9.78
CA GLY A 114 -1.65 18.26 10.25
C GLY A 114 -1.97 16.81 9.89
N LYS A 115 -0.98 16.01 9.43
CA LYS A 115 -1.18 14.64 8.95
C LYS A 115 -0.23 13.66 9.60
N LEU A 116 -0.71 12.46 9.87
CA LEU A 116 0.17 11.35 10.25
C LEU A 116 0.97 10.91 9.03
N ALA A 117 2.22 10.48 9.26
CA ALA A 117 3.12 10.06 8.17
C ALA A 117 2.67 8.76 7.50
N HIS A 118 2.01 7.88 8.25
CA HIS A 118 1.41 6.63 7.79
C HIS A 118 0.35 6.15 8.79
N GLY A 119 -0.55 5.27 8.34
CA GLY A 119 -1.59 4.66 9.18
C GLY A 119 -1.07 3.61 10.17
N ILE A 120 -2.01 2.90 10.78
CA ILE A 120 -1.80 1.85 11.78
C ILE A 120 -2.15 0.50 11.15
N VAL A 121 -1.32 -0.51 11.39
CA VAL A 121 -1.60 -1.89 10.95
C VAL A 121 -1.83 -2.76 12.17
N VAL A 122 -2.95 -3.46 12.20
CA VAL A 122 -3.28 -4.47 13.20
C VAL A 122 -3.36 -5.87 12.58
N ASP A 123 -3.20 -6.90 13.39
CA ASP A 123 -3.54 -8.28 13.02
C ASP A 123 -5.01 -8.62 13.32
N GLU A 124 -5.40 -9.85 13.03
CA GLU A 124 -6.73 -10.42 13.27
C GLU A 124 -7.14 -10.42 14.76
N GLU A 125 -6.18 -10.39 15.68
CA GLU A 125 -6.40 -10.25 17.12
C GLU A 125 -6.41 -8.79 17.58
N LYS A 126 -6.32 -7.84 16.63
CA LYS A 126 -6.31 -6.39 16.82
C LYS A 126 -5.04 -5.87 17.50
N GLN A 127 -3.99 -6.68 17.57
CA GLN A 127 -2.68 -6.29 18.04
C GLN A 127 -1.96 -5.49 16.96
N ILE A 128 -1.39 -4.34 17.35
CA ILE A 128 -0.56 -3.53 16.44
C ILE A 128 0.60 -4.36 15.92
N ARG A 129 0.79 -4.36 14.59
CA ARG A 129 1.95 -4.90 13.89
C ARG A 129 2.93 -3.81 13.44
N ASP A 130 2.43 -2.65 13.04
CA ASP A 130 3.21 -1.43 12.74
C ASP A 130 2.30 -0.20 12.94
N GLY A 131 2.89 0.99 13.06
CA GLY A 131 2.12 2.22 13.26
C GLY A 131 1.94 2.63 14.73
N TYR A 132 2.69 2.06 15.67
CA TYR A 132 2.53 2.40 17.10
C TYR A 132 2.76 3.89 17.40
N ILE A 133 3.69 4.56 16.69
CA ILE A 133 3.85 6.01 16.87
C ILE A 133 2.61 6.77 16.35
N SER A 134 2.04 6.35 15.21
CA SER A 134 0.79 6.91 14.69
C SER A 134 -0.37 6.73 15.68
N TYR A 135 -0.45 5.58 16.35
CA TYR A 135 -1.38 5.32 17.46
C TYR A 135 -1.21 6.33 18.60
N LEU A 136 0.03 6.50 19.10
CA LEU A 136 0.30 7.41 20.22
C LEU A 136 -0.02 8.87 19.87
N LEU A 137 0.27 9.30 18.64
CA LEU A 137 -0.08 10.64 18.16
C LEU A 137 -1.60 10.79 18.01
N ALA A 138 -2.30 9.76 17.53
CA ALA A 138 -3.75 9.76 17.41
C ALA A 138 -4.44 9.95 18.77
N GLU A 139 -3.96 9.25 19.81
CA GLU A 139 -4.44 9.44 21.18
C GLU A 139 -4.11 10.83 21.72
N LYS A 140 -2.85 11.27 21.59
CA LYS A 140 -2.38 12.56 22.12
C LYS A 140 -3.16 13.74 21.56
N TYR A 141 -3.50 13.71 20.27
CA TYR A 141 -4.13 14.81 19.57
C TYR A 141 -5.63 14.63 19.32
N GLY A 142 -6.21 13.48 19.68
CA GLY A 142 -7.65 13.22 19.54
C GLY A 142 -8.13 13.14 18.08
N ILE A 143 -7.30 12.64 17.17
CA ILE A 143 -7.54 12.65 15.71
C ILE A 143 -8.02 11.31 15.14
N TRP A 144 -8.54 10.41 15.98
CA TRP A 144 -9.01 9.08 15.58
C TRP A 144 -9.92 9.02 14.32
N PRO A 145 -10.82 9.98 14.07
CA PRO A 145 -11.63 9.98 12.84
C PRO A 145 -10.83 10.03 11.54
N ASP A 146 -9.60 10.54 11.57
CA ASP A 146 -8.73 10.76 10.41
C ASP A 146 -7.58 9.73 10.31
N VAL A 147 -7.64 8.65 11.10
CA VAL A 147 -6.58 7.64 11.17
C VAL A 147 -6.96 6.42 10.33
N ASP A 148 -6.17 6.16 9.30
CA ASP A 148 -6.28 4.90 8.56
C ASP A 148 -5.79 3.73 9.42
N VAL A 149 -6.69 2.78 9.69
CA VAL A 149 -6.37 1.50 10.34
C VAL A 149 -6.58 0.35 9.34
N TYR A 150 -5.51 -0.41 9.10
CA TYR A 150 -5.48 -1.55 8.19
C TYR A 150 -5.35 -2.86 8.97
N GLU A 151 -5.87 -3.95 8.38
CA GLU A 151 -5.57 -5.31 8.84
C GLU A 151 -4.54 -5.99 7.93
N ALA A 152 -3.55 -6.66 8.53
CA ALA A 152 -2.68 -7.64 7.87
C ALA A 152 -2.46 -8.85 8.78
N PHE A 153 -2.75 -10.04 8.26
CA PHE A 153 -2.72 -11.26 9.07
C PHE A 153 -1.34 -11.57 9.63
N SER A 154 -1.30 -11.97 10.90
CA SER A 154 -0.07 -12.20 11.66
C SER A 154 0.90 -13.16 10.95
N GLU A 155 0.39 -14.19 10.30
CA GLU A 155 1.15 -15.21 9.57
C GLU A 155 1.72 -14.72 8.23
N GLN A 156 1.18 -13.63 7.67
CA GLN A 156 1.61 -13.06 6.41
C GLN A 156 2.75 -12.06 6.64
N PRO A 157 3.73 -12.01 5.71
CA PRO A 157 4.76 -10.98 5.78
C PRO A 157 4.12 -9.60 5.62
N LEU A 158 4.68 -8.62 6.33
CA LEU A 158 4.25 -7.24 6.30
C LEU A 158 5.50 -6.37 6.15
N TYR A 159 5.49 -5.48 5.15
CA TYR A 159 6.53 -4.48 5.00
C TYR A 159 5.94 -3.09 4.85
N LYS A 160 6.58 -2.14 5.52
CA LYS A 160 6.42 -0.73 5.20
C LYS A 160 6.97 -0.47 3.79
N THR A 161 6.25 0.33 3.04
CA THR A 161 6.65 0.78 1.71
C THR A 161 6.66 2.30 1.65
N VAL A 162 7.57 2.82 0.84
CA VAL A 162 7.61 4.24 0.48
C VAL A 162 7.29 4.35 -1.00
N ALA A 163 6.32 5.20 -1.32
CA ALA A 163 6.00 5.58 -2.68
C ALA A 163 6.57 6.97 -2.96
N GLY A 164 7.08 7.19 -4.17
CA GLY A 164 7.58 8.50 -4.55
C GLY A 164 8.20 8.57 -5.92
N ARG A 165 8.90 9.67 -6.17
CA ARG A 165 9.45 10.03 -7.48
C ARG A 165 10.95 10.15 -7.42
N HIS A 166 11.62 9.85 -8.54
CA HIS A 166 13.06 10.02 -8.63
C HIS A 166 13.46 11.50 -8.60
N VAL A 167 14.52 11.82 -7.87
CA VAL A 167 15.07 13.17 -7.75
C VAL A 167 16.54 13.22 -8.16
N ALA A 168 17.02 14.42 -8.50
CA ALA A 168 18.42 14.74 -8.74
C ALA A 168 18.82 15.96 -7.93
N LEU A 169 20.09 16.04 -7.55
CA LEU A 169 20.65 17.27 -7.01
C LEU A 169 21.07 18.16 -8.18
N SER A 170 20.53 19.37 -8.26
CA SER A 170 20.87 20.39 -9.24
C SER A 170 20.98 21.73 -8.54
N GLU A 171 22.09 22.42 -8.71
CA GLU A 171 22.34 23.74 -8.08
C GLU A 171 22.10 23.76 -6.56
N GLY A 172 22.44 22.66 -5.88
CA GLY A 172 22.24 22.51 -4.43
C GLY A 172 20.81 22.23 -3.99
N LYS A 173 19.85 22.07 -4.92
CA LYS A 173 18.46 21.74 -4.64
C LYS A 173 18.07 20.37 -5.21
N TRP A 174 17.21 19.66 -4.50
CA TRP A 174 16.63 18.41 -4.99
C TRP A 174 15.48 18.71 -5.95
N ILE A 175 15.58 18.22 -7.18
CA ILE A 175 14.58 18.43 -8.23
C ILE A 175 14.00 17.08 -8.67
N VAL A 176 12.67 17.01 -8.80
CA VAL A 176 11.95 15.85 -9.33
C VAL A 176 12.30 15.65 -10.81
N LYS A 177 12.77 14.45 -11.17
CA LYS A 177 13.17 14.13 -12.56
C LYS A 177 11.97 13.96 -13.50
N ASN A 178 10.88 13.38 -12.99
CA ASN A 178 9.64 13.14 -13.73
C ASN A 178 8.50 12.79 -12.75
N ASP A 179 7.27 12.77 -13.26
CA ASP A 179 6.07 12.47 -12.47
C ASP A 179 5.81 10.98 -12.27
N LYS A 180 6.68 10.11 -12.80
CA LYS A 180 6.49 8.67 -12.65
C LYS A 180 6.77 8.26 -11.21
N ARG A 181 5.76 7.67 -10.59
CA ARG A 181 5.82 7.13 -9.23
C ARG A 181 6.26 5.68 -9.22
N TYR A 182 6.97 5.36 -8.16
CA TYR A 182 7.51 4.04 -7.88
C TYR A 182 7.34 3.75 -6.40
N ARG A 183 7.44 2.48 -6.04
CA ARG A 183 7.29 2.02 -4.66
C ARG A 183 8.45 1.10 -4.29
N TRP A 184 8.92 1.22 -3.06
CA TRP A 184 10.01 0.42 -2.50
C TRP A 184 9.67 -0.05 -1.09
N ILE A 185 10.21 -1.20 -0.69
CA ILE A 185 10.20 -1.68 0.70
C ILE A 185 11.18 -0.86 1.53
N TYR A 186 10.70 -0.35 2.66
CA TYR A 186 11.49 0.36 3.66
C TYR A 186 11.78 -0.57 4.85
N THR A 187 13.04 -0.97 5.01
CA THR A 187 13.50 -1.89 6.07
C THR A 187 14.47 -1.24 7.05
N LEU A 188 14.75 0.06 6.88
CA LEU A 188 15.68 0.79 7.73
C LEU A 188 15.04 1.12 9.09
N ARG A 189 15.88 1.24 10.12
CA ARG A 189 15.41 1.61 11.47
C ARG A 189 15.08 3.10 11.60
N ASN A 190 15.71 3.94 10.78
CA ASN A 190 15.49 5.38 10.75
C ASN A 190 14.00 5.67 10.52
N PRO A 191 13.41 6.67 11.20
CA PRO A 191 12.09 7.16 10.82
C PRO A 191 12.12 7.68 9.38
N VAL A 192 10.94 7.73 8.76
CA VAL A 192 10.77 8.26 7.41
C VAL A 192 9.39 8.92 7.33
N VAL A 193 9.31 10.08 6.69
CA VAL A 193 8.08 10.83 6.46
C VAL A 193 8.03 11.32 5.00
N PRO A 194 6.84 11.66 4.47
CA PRO A 194 6.74 12.36 3.20
C PRO A 194 7.62 13.63 3.16
N GLY A 195 8.36 13.80 2.06
CA GLY A 195 9.37 14.84 1.87
C GLY A 195 10.82 14.33 2.02
N ASP A 196 11.05 13.20 2.67
CA ASP A 196 12.41 12.66 2.83
C ASP A 196 13.02 12.21 1.51
N VAL A 197 14.33 12.41 1.38
CA VAL A 197 15.14 11.90 0.27
C VAL A 197 15.82 10.61 0.69
N LEU A 198 15.60 9.56 -0.10
CA LEU A 198 16.16 8.23 0.11
C LEU A 198 17.03 7.81 -1.08
N LEU A 199 18.00 6.95 -0.84
CA LEU A 199 18.69 6.21 -1.89
C LEU A 199 17.99 4.85 -2.05
N ALA A 200 17.45 4.60 -3.23
CA ALA A 200 16.66 3.41 -3.55
C ALA A 200 17.33 2.54 -4.61
N ASP A 201 17.12 1.23 -4.54
CA ASP A 201 17.54 0.31 -5.59
C ASP A 201 16.59 0.40 -6.79
N THR A 202 17.14 0.62 -7.99
CA THR A 202 16.38 0.76 -9.26
C THR A 202 16.73 -0.37 -10.22
N LYS A 203 16.05 -0.45 -11.37
CA LYS A 203 16.43 -1.42 -12.43
C LYS A 203 17.84 -1.18 -12.98
N GLU A 204 18.31 0.06 -12.95
CA GLU A 204 19.59 0.50 -13.52
C GLU A 204 20.69 0.71 -12.47
N GLY A 205 20.49 0.24 -11.23
CA GLY A 205 21.43 0.41 -10.12
C GLY A 205 20.78 1.08 -8.93
N SER A 206 21.21 2.29 -8.60
CA SER A 206 20.66 3.07 -7.48
C SER A 206 20.29 4.49 -7.90
N GLY A 207 19.24 5.05 -7.30
CA GLY A 207 18.80 6.41 -7.58
C GLY A 207 18.21 7.06 -6.34
N PHE A 208 18.30 8.38 -6.28
CA PHE A 208 17.63 9.15 -5.25
C PHE A 208 16.12 9.24 -5.55
N MET A 209 15.31 9.20 -4.51
CA MET A 209 13.87 9.41 -4.59
C MET A 209 13.40 10.28 -3.43
N CYS A 210 12.39 11.10 -3.68
CA CYS A 210 11.66 11.82 -2.63
C CYS A 210 10.41 11.02 -2.28
N VAL A 211 10.16 10.83 -0.98
CA VAL A 211 8.98 10.14 -0.46
C VAL A 211 7.75 11.02 -0.64
N ASP A 212 6.79 10.57 -1.44
CA ASP A 212 5.49 11.21 -1.59
C ASP A 212 4.49 10.68 -0.54
N ALA A 213 4.55 9.37 -0.25
CA ALA A 213 3.63 8.69 0.66
C ALA A 213 4.27 7.43 1.26
N ILE A 214 3.74 7.00 2.40
CA ILE A 214 4.12 5.76 3.08
C ILE A 214 2.88 4.88 3.20
N ASP A 215 3.04 3.61 2.87
CA ASP A 215 1.96 2.62 2.81
C ASP A 215 2.50 1.26 3.26
N TYR A 216 1.65 0.24 3.27
CA TYR A 216 2.02 -1.11 3.66
C TYR A 216 1.75 -2.11 2.54
N VAL A 217 2.57 -3.15 2.48
CA VAL A 217 2.35 -4.31 1.62
C VAL A 217 2.37 -5.58 2.48
N THR A 218 1.43 -6.48 2.20
CA THR A 218 1.35 -7.80 2.82
C THR A 218 1.12 -8.89 1.77
N GLY A 219 1.30 -10.15 2.15
CA GLY A 219 1.33 -11.29 1.23
C GLY A 219 2.73 -11.56 0.68
N ARG A 220 3.15 -12.83 0.70
CA ARG A 220 4.51 -13.24 0.30
C ARG A 220 4.86 -12.82 -1.11
N GLU A 221 3.94 -13.00 -2.05
CA GLU A 221 4.11 -12.73 -3.47
C GLU A 221 4.22 -11.23 -3.73
N PHE A 222 3.27 -10.44 -3.23
CA PHE A 222 3.31 -8.97 -3.34
C PHE A 222 4.57 -8.39 -2.72
N CYS A 223 4.97 -8.86 -1.54
CA CYS A 223 6.21 -8.41 -0.91
C CYS A 223 7.45 -8.72 -1.77
N GLY A 224 7.41 -9.80 -2.57
CA GLY A 224 8.50 -10.21 -3.46
C GLY A 224 8.72 -9.29 -4.67
N GLU A 225 7.75 -8.46 -5.04
CA GLU A 225 7.82 -7.63 -6.25
C GLU A 225 8.62 -6.33 -6.06
N TYR A 226 8.74 -5.87 -4.82
CA TYR A 226 9.30 -4.55 -4.52
C TYR A 226 10.80 -4.61 -4.21
N LYS A 227 11.53 -3.69 -4.84
CA LYS A 227 12.92 -3.39 -4.47
C LYS A 227 12.97 -2.67 -3.12
N LYS A 228 14.16 -2.61 -2.52
CA LYS A 228 14.36 -2.03 -1.18
C LYS A 228 14.95 -0.63 -1.26
N ILE A 229 14.69 0.15 -0.22
CA ILE A 229 15.46 1.35 0.09
C ILE A 229 16.81 0.93 0.66
N ARG A 230 17.87 1.52 0.10
CA ARG A 230 19.25 1.24 0.48
C ARG A 230 19.72 2.12 1.64
N LYS A 231 19.35 3.40 1.64
CA LYS A 231 19.82 4.36 2.65
C LYS A 231 18.86 5.53 2.85
N HIS A 232 18.67 5.93 4.11
CA HIS A 232 18.08 7.21 4.50
C HIS A 232 19.14 8.30 4.42
N THR A 233 18.89 9.40 3.70
CA THR A 233 19.91 10.43 3.50
C THR A 233 19.90 11.53 4.56
N ASN A 234 18.85 11.60 5.38
CA ASN A 234 18.58 12.67 6.34
C ASN A 234 18.45 14.06 5.69
N MET A 235 18.11 14.08 4.40
CA MET A 235 17.74 15.29 3.66
C MET A 235 16.26 15.20 3.29
N SER A 236 15.64 16.37 3.12
CA SER A 236 14.28 16.50 2.64
C SER A 236 14.22 17.41 1.42
N VAL A 237 13.17 17.27 0.62
CA VAL A 237 12.77 18.27 -0.36
C VAL A 237 11.87 19.27 0.35
N GLU A 238 12.25 20.55 0.33
CA GLU A 238 11.39 21.61 0.87
C GLU A 238 10.07 21.68 0.06
N PRO A 239 8.93 21.96 0.72
CA PRO A 239 7.63 22.12 0.05
C PRO A 239 7.62 23.19 -1.06
#